data_AF-Q8ZXC4-F1
#
_entry.id   AF-Q8ZXC4-F1
#
_cell.length_a   1.000
_cell.length_b   1.000
_cell.length_c   1.000
_cell.angle_alpha   90.00
_cell.angle_beta   90.00
_cell.angle_gamma   90.00
#
_symmetry.space_group_name_H-M   'P 1'
#
loop_
_entity.id
_entity.type
_entity.pdbx_description
1 polymer ?
#
loop_
_entity_poly.entity_id
_entity_poly.type
_entity_poly.pdbx_seq_one_letter_code
_entity_poly.pdbx_strand_id
1 'polypeptide(L)'
;MEPAALAWITAGFAVPAMLVVYAFLGVDRRWAVAAGLVSVLILLILFAYTSSIIMALYSAVSWPPDPALVEKGVAYQRVAAGQLAAASFIIGMLAVGYYMEISKREGHE
;
A
#
# COMPACT_ATOMS: atom_id res chain seq x y z
N MET A 1 -2.95 17.55 -6.85
CA MET A 1 -3.87 16.39 -6.94
C MET A 1 -4.58 16.27 -5.61
N GLU A 2 -5.92 16.27 -5.56
CA GLU A 2 -6.64 16.25 -4.28
C GLU A 2 -6.45 14.93 -3.50
N PRO A 3 -6.45 14.94 -2.15
CA PRO A 3 -6.27 13.72 -1.35
C PRO A 3 -7.26 12.61 -1.72
N ALA A 4 -8.52 12.98 -1.97
CA ALA A 4 -9.57 12.04 -2.37
C ALA A 4 -9.23 11.32 -3.69
N ALA A 5 -8.64 12.02 -4.66
CA ALA A 5 -8.24 11.42 -5.93
C ALA A 5 -7.11 10.39 -5.73
N LEU A 6 -6.11 10.69 -4.90
CA LEU A 6 -5.05 9.74 -4.55
C LEU A 6 -5.59 8.53 -3.78
N ALA A 7 -6.57 8.72 -2.90
CA ALA A 7 -7.24 7.63 -2.20
C ALA A 7 -7.95 6.69 -3.19
N TRP A 8 -8.70 7.24 -4.14
CA TRP A 8 -9.38 6.46 -5.18
C TRP A 8 -8.42 5.71 -6.10
N ILE A 9 -7.30 6.34 -6.51
CA ILE A 9 -6.26 5.67 -7.29
C ILE A 9 -5.64 4.53 -6.50
N THR A 10 -5.32 4.78 -5.23
CA THR A 10 -4.76 3.76 -4.34
C THR A 10 -5.73 2.59 -4.20
N ALA A 11 -7.02 2.84 -3.94
CA ALA A 11 -8.03 1.80 -3.80
C ALA A 11 -8.26 1.04 -5.12
N GLY A 12 -8.37 1.77 -6.23
CA GLY A 12 -8.56 1.22 -7.57
C GLY A 12 -7.41 0.33 -8.03
N PHE A 13 -6.20 0.53 -7.49
CA PHE A 13 -5.07 -0.36 -7.72
C PHE A 13 -4.96 -1.48 -6.68
N ALA A 14 -5.04 -1.14 -5.40
CA ALA A 14 -4.82 -2.08 -4.29
C ALA A 14 -5.84 -3.21 -4.29
N VAL A 15 -7.12 -2.93 -4.54
CA VAL A 15 -8.17 -3.97 -4.49
C VAL A 15 -7.97 -5.03 -5.58
N PRO A 16 -7.83 -4.68 -6.87
CA PRO A 16 -7.51 -5.67 -7.90
C PRO A 16 -6.19 -6.39 -7.65
N ALA A 17 -5.14 -5.66 -7.23
CA ALA A 17 -3.85 -6.26 -6.92
C ALA A 17 -3.96 -7.35 -5.85
N MET A 18 -4.70 -7.09 -4.78
CA MET A 18 -4.95 -8.08 -3.72
C MET A 18 -5.66 -9.33 -4.26
N LEU A 19 -6.70 -9.16 -5.07
CA LEU A 19 -7.44 -10.27 -5.67
C LEU A 19 -6.56 -11.12 -6.60
N VAL A 20 -5.71 -10.47 -7.40
CA VAL A 20 -4.77 -11.14 -8.30
C VAL A 20 -3.73 -11.95 -7.51
N VAL A 21 -3.13 -11.36 -6.48
CA VAL A 21 -2.17 -12.05 -5.61
C VAL A 21 -2.83 -13.26 -4.93
N TYR A 22 -4.03 -13.08 -4.39
CA TYR A 22 -4.78 -14.16 -3.76
C TYR A 22 -5.10 -15.30 -4.74
N ALA A 23 -5.54 -14.98 -5.96
CA ALA A 23 -5.82 -15.97 -6.98
C ALA A 23 -4.55 -16.77 -7.37
N PHE A 24 -3.42 -16.09 -7.53
CA PHE A 24 -2.16 -16.77 -7.87
C PHE A 24 -1.61 -17.63 -6.73
N LEU A 25 -1.85 -17.29 -5.47
CA LEU A 25 -1.46 -18.15 -4.33
C LEU A 25 -2.08 -19.55 -4.42
N GLY A 26 -3.25 -19.69 -5.04
CA GLY A 26 -3.92 -20.97 -5.26
C GLY A 26 -3.45 -21.75 -6.50
N VAL A 27 -2.70 -21.11 -7.42
CA VAL A 27 -2.32 -21.69 -8.72
C VAL A 27 -0.82 -21.85 -8.87
N ASP A 28 -0.06 -20.75 -8.78
CA ASP A 28 1.39 -20.75 -8.94
C ASP A 28 2.02 -19.61 -8.12
N ARG A 29 2.88 -20.02 -7.19
CA ARG A 29 3.58 -19.12 -6.27
C ARG A 29 4.50 -18.13 -6.96
N ARG A 30 5.17 -18.51 -8.05
CA ARG A 30 6.11 -17.60 -8.74
C ARG A 30 5.37 -16.37 -9.23
N TRP A 31 4.18 -16.58 -9.78
CA TRP A 31 3.29 -15.51 -10.22
C TRP A 31 2.69 -14.73 -9.05
N ALA A 32 2.34 -15.38 -7.95
CA ALA A 32 1.86 -14.70 -6.74
C ALA A 32 2.93 -13.73 -6.19
N VAL A 33 4.18 -14.19 -6.08
CA VAL A 33 5.31 -13.39 -5.60
C VAL A 33 5.61 -12.26 -6.58
N ALA A 34 5.63 -12.51 -7.89
CA ALA A 34 5.86 -11.48 -8.89
C ALA A 34 4.76 -10.40 -8.86
N ALA A 35 3.48 -10.81 -8.88
CA ALA A 35 2.35 -9.90 -8.81
C ALA A 35 2.35 -9.10 -7.51
N GLY A 36 2.66 -9.75 -6.38
CA GLY A 36 2.70 -9.09 -5.08
C GLY A 36 3.86 -8.10 -4.96
N LEU A 37 5.07 -8.46 -5.42
CA LEU A 37 6.21 -7.54 -5.45
C LEU A 37 5.95 -6.32 -6.32
N VAL A 38 5.43 -6.52 -7.54
CA VAL A 38 5.07 -5.42 -8.45
C VAL A 38 4.01 -4.52 -7.80
N SER A 39 3.01 -5.11 -7.15
CA SER A 39 1.94 -4.36 -6.49
C SER A 39 2.45 -3.54 -5.30
N VAL A 40 3.30 -4.13 -4.46
CA VAL A 40 3.94 -3.45 -3.34
C VAL A 40 4.82 -2.31 -3.84
N LEU A 41 5.63 -2.52 -4.89
CA LEU A 41 6.45 -1.46 -5.47
C LEU A 41 5.62 -0.28 -5.97
N ILE A 42 4.51 -0.53 -6.66
CA ILE A 42 3.60 0.52 -7.12
C ILE A 42 3.00 1.28 -5.93
N LEU A 43 2.56 0.57 -4.88
CA LEU A 43 2.04 1.21 -3.66
C LEU A 43 3.10 2.03 -2.93
N LEU A 44 4.35 1.57 -2.90
CA LEU A 44 5.48 2.31 -2.32
C LEU A 44 5.85 3.56 -3.13
N ILE A 45 5.72 3.51 -4.47
CA ILE A 45 5.89 4.69 -5.33
C ILE A 45 4.78 5.71 -5.04
N LEU A 46 3.53 5.27 -4.95
CA LEU A 46 2.40 6.13 -4.57
C LEU A 46 2.57 6.71 -3.17
N PHE A 47 3.08 5.92 -2.23
CA PHE A 47 3.44 6.37 -0.89
C PHE A 47 4.52 7.45 -0.94
N ALA A 48 5.64 7.21 -1.61
CA ALA A 48 6.71 8.19 -1.75
C ALA A 48 6.23 9.50 -2.38
N TYR A 49 5.39 9.40 -3.42
CA TYR A 49 4.73 10.56 -4.02
C TYR A 49 3.89 11.32 -2.99
N THR A 50 3.03 10.62 -2.24
CA THR A 50 2.16 11.24 -1.22
C THR A 50 2.98 11.85 -0.08
N SER A 51 4.04 11.18 0.38
CA SER A 51 4.99 11.70 1.37
C SER A 51 5.70 12.97 0.91
N SER A 52 6.06 13.06 -0.38
CA SER A 52 6.68 14.29 -0.91
C SER A 52 5.72 15.48 -0.87
N ILE A 53 4.42 15.26 -1.13
CA ILE A 53 3.37 16.29 -0.97
C ILE A 53 3.25 16.70 0.50
N ILE A 54 3.21 15.72 1.42
CA ILE A 54 3.13 15.98 2.86
C ILE A 54 4.31 16.86 3.31
N MET A 55 5.53 16.49 2.91
CA MET A 55 6.73 17.25 3.24
C MET A 55 6.70 18.67 2.67
N ALA A 56 6.24 18.84 1.43
CA ALA A 56 6.09 20.16 0.81
C ALA A 56 5.04 21.04 1.51
N LEU A 57 3.94 20.45 1.97
CA LEU A 57 2.91 21.17 2.73
C LEU A 57 3.47 21.65 4.07
N TYR A 58 4.11 20.77 4.83
CA TYR A 58 4.63 21.12 6.15
C TYR A 58 5.88 22.02 6.10
N SER A 59 6.67 22.00 5.02
CA SER A 59 7.81 22.90 4.86
C SER A 59 7.41 24.33 4.45
N ALA A 60 6.22 24.50 3.87
CA ALA A 60 5.68 25.80 3.49
C ALA A 60 4.91 26.52 4.63
N VAL A 61 4.76 25.89 5.79
CA VAL A 61 3.99 26.45 6.91
C VAL A 61 4.77 27.58 7.60
N SER A 62 4.21 28.80 7.56
CA SER A 62 4.64 29.93 8.39
C SER A 62 3.96 29.92 9.76
N TRP A 63 4.50 30.65 10.74
CA TRP A 63 3.86 30.83 12.05
C TRP A 63 3.05 32.12 12.10
N PRO A 64 1.77 32.10 12.54
CA PRO A 64 0.99 30.92 12.93
C PRO A 64 0.55 30.07 11.71
N PRO A 65 0.38 28.75 11.89
CA PRO A 65 0.04 27.84 10.81
C PRO A 65 -1.37 28.10 10.29
N ASP A 66 -1.53 28.16 8.97
CA ASP A 66 -2.84 28.20 8.34
C ASP A 66 -3.60 26.89 8.63
N PRO A 67 -4.75 26.92 9.32
CA PRO A 67 -5.53 25.73 9.63
C PRO A 67 -5.90 24.89 8.39
N ALA A 68 -6.14 25.55 7.25
CA ALA A 68 -6.50 24.86 6.01
C ALA A 68 -5.34 24.01 5.45
N LEU A 69 -4.10 24.49 5.60
CA LEU A 69 -2.91 23.73 5.20
C LEU A 69 -2.69 22.52 6.11
N VAL A 70 -2.93 22.68 7.41
CA VAL A 70 -2.80 21.59 8.39
C VAL A 70 -3.84 20.50 8.11
N GLU A 71 -5.11 20.86 7.90
CA GLU A 71 -6.17 19.91 7.58
C GLU A 71 -5.87 19.13 6.28
N LYS A 72 -5.39 19.84 5.26
CA LYS A 72 -4.98 19.22 4.00
C LYS A 72 -3.79 18.26 4.19
N GLY A 73 -2.80 18.64 5.00
CA GLY A 73 -1.66 17.78 5.37
C GLY A 73 -2.10 16.48 6.06
N VAL A 74 -3.02 16.58 7.03
CA VAL A 74 -3.59 15.42 7.73
C VAL A 74 -4.37 14.52 6.76
N ALA A 75 -5.10 15.08 5.80
CA ALA A 75 -5.80 14.30 4.78
C ALA A 75 -4.82 13.46 3.94
N TYR A 76 -3.70 14.03 3.49
CA TYR A 76 -2.67 13.26 2.78
C TYR A 76 -2.00 12.21 3.67
N GLN A 77 -1.77 12.49 4.96
CA GLN A 77 -1.22 11.49 5.90
C GLN A 77 -2.13 10.26 6.01
N ARG A 78 -3.45 10.44 6.04
CA ARG A 78 -4.41 9.33 6.05
C ARG A 78 -4.31 8.49 4.76
N VAL A 79 -4.15 9.13 3.62
CA VAL A 79 -3.94 8.43 2.33
C VAL A 79 -2.63 7.64 2.34
N ALA A 80 -1.55 8.25 2.82
CA ALA A 80 -0.24 7.61 2.94
C ALA A 80 -0.29 6.39 3.88
N ALA A 81 -0.98 6.50 5.01
CA ALA A 81 -1.23 5.38 5.91
C ALA A 81 -2.01 4.25 5.23
N GLY A 82 -3.04 4.58 4.44
CA GLY A 82 -3.80 3.61 3.65
C GLY A 82 -2.95 2.88 2.60
N GLN A 83 -2.03 3.59 1.93
CA GLN A 83 -1.10 3.00 0.96
C GLN A 83 -0.15 2.00 1.64
N LEU A 84 0.43 2.35 2.79
CA LEU A 84 1.28 1.44 3.56
C LEU A 84 0.50 0.24 4.11
N ALA A 85 -0.72 0.45 4.59
CA ALA A 85 -1.57 -0.62 5.08
C ALA A 85 -1.88 -1.63 3.96
N ALA A 86 -2.23 -1.15 2.76
CA ALA A 86 -2.48 -2.00 1.59
C ALA A 86 -1.23 -2.79 1.18
N ALA A 87 -0.05 -2.15 1.16
CA ALA A 87 1.20 -2.83 0.86
C ALA A 87 1.52 -3.91 1.90
N SER A 88 1.36 -3.59 3.18
CA SER A 88 1.60 -4.51 4.29
C SER A 88 0.65 -5.70 4.24
N PHE A 89 -0.61 -5.49 3.85
CA PHE A 89 -1.58 -6.56 3.70
C PHE A 89 -1.18 -7.54 2.59
N ILE A 90 -0.74 -7.04 1.42
CA ILE A 90 -0.24 -7.89 0.33
C ILE A 90 0.98 -8.70 0.78
N ILE A 91 1.92 -8.08 1.49
CA ILE A 91 3.08 -8.78 2.07
C ILE A 91 2.63 -9.86 3.05
N GLY A 92 1.67 -9.56 3.92
CA GLY A 92 1.09 -10.51 4.87
C GLY A 92 0.46 -11.72 4.18
N MET A 93 -0.32 -11.51 3.11
CA MET A 93 -0.89 -12.61 2.32
C MET A 93 0.19 -13.52 1.72
N LEU A 94 1.26 -12.95 1.16
CA LEU A 94 2.38 -13.73 0.64
C LEU A 94 3.10 -14.52 1.74
N ALA A 95 3.30 -13.92 2.91
CA ALA A 95 3.94 -14.58 4.05
C ALA A 95 3.12 -15.77 4.55
N VAL A 96 1.79 -15.59 4.70
CA VAL A 96 0.86 -16.67 5.08
C VAL A 96 0.85 -17.76 4.03
N GLY A 97 0.74 -17.40 2.74
CA GLY A 97 0.78 -18.37 1.64
C GLY A 97 2.06 -19.18 1.62
N TYR A 98 3.21 -18.55 1.89
CA TYR A 98 4.49 -19.23 2.00
C TYR A 98 4.55 -20.18 3.21
N TYR A 99 4.08 -19.73 4.37
CA TYR A 99 4.05 -20.55 5.58
C TYR A 99 3.19 -21.81 5.39
N MET A 100 1.99 -21.67 4.81
CA MET A 100 1.12 -22.81 4.52
C MET A 100 1.75 -23.82 3.57
N GLU A 101 2.53 -23.35 2.59
CA GLU A 101 3.23 -24.24 1.64
C GLU A 101 4.35 -25.03 2.34
N ILE A 102 5.15 -24.37 3.19
CA ILE A 102 6.17 -25.05 4.00
C ILE A 102 5.51 -26.09 4.90
N SER A 103 4.48 -25.70 5.64
CA SER A 103 3.77 -26.58 6.57
C SER A 103 3.23 -27.86 5.89
N LYS A 104 2.68 -27.73 4.67
CA LYS A 104 2.23 -28.88 3.87
C LYS A 104 3.36 -29.77 3.35
N ARG A 105 4.55 -29.22 3.10
CA ARG A 105 5.71 -29.98 2.58
C ARG A 105 6.49 -30.67 3.67
N GLU A 106 6.69 -30.01 4.81
CA GLU A 106 7.51 -30.50 5.92
C GLU A 106 6.74 -31.41 6.89
N GLY A 107 5.46 -31.70 6.61
CA GLY A 107 4.70 -32.68 7.38
C GLY A 107 4.42 -32.25 8.82
N HIS A 108 4.16 -30.95 9.02
CA HIS A 108 3.68 -30.45 10.31
C HIS A 108 2.17 -30.68 10.54
N GLU A 109 1.56 -31.54 9.73
CA GLU A 109 0.33 -32.30 9.98
C GLU A 109 0.52 -33.75 9.54
#